data_AF-A0A2T1HTI1-F1
#
_entry.id   AF-A0A2T1HTI1-F1
#
_cell.length_a   1.000
_cell.length_b   1.000
_cell.length_c   1.000
_cell.angle_alpha   90.00
_cell.angle_beta   90.00
_cell.angle_gamma   90.00
#
_symmetry.space_group_name_H-M   'P 1'
#
loop_
_entity.id
_entity.type
_entity.pdbx_description
1 polymer ?
#
loop_
_entity_poly.entity_id
_entity_poly.type
_entity_poly.pdbx_seq_one_letter_code
_entity_poly.pdbx_strand_id
1 'polypeptide(L)' 'MPDDWTLETVQALKKMAEQREPASAISMKLGMDLTAVRAKLLQLGFAPAPDVRDGDAGESAQAARPDGEREQEQRLHTL' A
#
# COMPACT_ATOMS: atom_id res chain seq x y z
N MET A 1 -15.74 10.90 18.45
CA MET A 1 -14.55 11.24 17.64
C MET A 1 -14.83 12.62 17.08
N PRO A 2 -14.26 13.71 17.62
CA PRO A 2 -14.61 15.03 17.12
C PRO A 2 -14.12 15.18 15.69
N ASP A 3 -14.95 15.87 14.93
CA ASP A 3 -14.96 16.05 13.50
C ASP A 3 -13.91 17.11 13.09
N ASP A 4 -12.62 16.82 13.27
CA ASP A 4 -11.50 17.76 12.99
C ASP A 4 -11.27 18.04 11.48
N TRP A 5 -12.21 17.63 10.62
CA TRP A 5 -12.17 17.87 9.19
C TRP A 5 -12.94 19.13 8.85
N THR A 6 -12.28 20.28 8.97
CA THR A 6 -12.86 21.54 8.51
C THR A 6 -13.09 21.52 6.99
N LEU A 7 -14.07 22.29 6.52
CA LEU A 7 -14.36 22.42 5.09
C LEU A 7 -13.13 22.90 4.30
N GLU A 8 -12.33 23.79 4.87
CA GLU A 8 -11.05 24.23 4.27
C GLU A 8 -10.06 23.06 4.14
N THR A 9 -9.89 22.26 5.20
CA THR A 9 -8.99 21.10 5.19
C THR A 9 -9.43 20.08 4.13
N VAL A 10 -10.73 19.80 4.01
CA VAL A 10 -11.28 18.88 3.01
C VAL A 10 -11.09 19.41 1.58
N GLN A 11 -11.28 20.71 1.36
CA GLN A 11 -11.04 21.32 0.05
C GLN A 11 -9.55 21.29 -0.33
N ALA A 12 -8.65 21.58 0.60
CA ALA A 12 -7.22 21.47 0.39
C ALA A 12 -6.80 20.03 0.09
N LEU A 13 -7.34 19.07 0.85
CA LEU A 13 -7.14 17.63 0.65
C LEU A 13 -7.55 17.21 -0.77
N LYS A 14 -8.76 17.60 -1.19
CA LYS A 14 -9.30 17.30 -2.52
C LYS A 14 -8.39 17.86 -3.61
N LYS A 15 -8.00 19.13 -3.51
CA LYS A 15 -7.13 19.79 -4.49
C LYS A 15 -5.79 19.07 -4.64
N MET A 16 -5.16 18.68 -3.53
CA MET A 16 -3.88 17.96 -3.58
C MET A 16 -4.03 16.55 -4.15
N ALA A 17 -5.15 15.88 -3.84
CA ALA A 17 -5.46 14.57 -4.41
C ALA A 17 -5.71 14.62 -5.92
N GLU A 18 -6.39 15.68 -6.41
CA GLU A 18 -6.57 15.94 -7.85
C GLU A 18 -5.22 16.17 -8.55
N GLN A 19 -4.25 16.76 -7.85
CA GLN A 19 -2.89 16.92 -8.34
C GLN A 19 -2.03 15.65 -8.22
N ARG A 20 -2.62 14.51 -7.82
CA ARG A 20 -1.94 13.23 -7.59
C ARG A 20 -0.78 13.35 -6.60
N GLU A 21 -0.89 14.21 -5.59
CA GLU A 21 0.10 14.23 -4.51
C GLU A 21 -0.01 12.92 -3.68
N PRO A 22 1.13 12.35 -3.23
CA PRO A 22 1.11 11.16 -2.38
C PRO A 22 0.57 11.50 -1.00
N ALA A 23 -0.12 10.54 -0.37
CA ALA A 23 -0.75 10.75 0.93
C ALA A 23 0.24 11.21 2.02
N SER A 24 1.51 10.76 1.95
CA SER A 24 2.59 11.18 2.85
C SER A 24 2.93 12.68 2.74
N ALA A 25 2.94 13.23 1.51
CA ALA A 25 3.17 14.66 1.31
C ALA A 25 1.96 15.48 1.77
N ILE A 26 0.76 14.97 1.51
CA ILE A 26 -0.49 15.59 1.94
C ILE A 26 -0.58 15.63 3.47
N SER A 27 -0.26 14.53 4.16
CA SER A 27 -0.29 14.46 5.62
C SER A 27 0.72 15.40 6.26
N MET A 28 1.92 15.53 5.69
CA MET A 28 2.92 16.51 6.14
C MET A 28 2.43 17.95 5.97
N LYS A 29 1.78 18.28 4.84
CA LYS A 29 1.26 19.63 4.59
C LYS A 29 0.10 20.00 5.53
N LEU A 30 -0.77 19.04 5.83
CA LEU A 30 -1.92 19.26 6.71
C LEU A 30 -1.58 19.11 8.20
N GLY A 31 -0.39 18.59 8.54
CA GLY A 31 -0.02 18.26 9.91
C GLY A 31 -0.91 17.17 10.53
N MET A 32 -1.47 16.30 9.68
CA MET A 32 -2.45 15.29 10.07
C MET A 32 -1.86 13.88 10.01
N ASP A 33 -2.50 12.94 10.70
CA ASP A 33 -2.11 11.54 10.63
C ASP A 33 -2.30 10.96 9.22
N LEU A 34 -1.29 10.26 8.72
CA LEU A 34 -1.29 9.65 7.38
C LEU A 34 -2.45 8.65 7.20
N THR A 35 -2.77 7.89 8.25
CA THR A 35 -3.87 6.91 8.23
C THR A 35 -5.20 7.61 8.10
N ALA A 36 -5.40 8.70 8.85
CA ALA A 36 -6.60 9.52 8.77
C ALA A 36 -6.76 10.18 7.38
N VAL A 37 -5.67 10.69 6.82
CA VAL A 37 -5.64 11.28 5.47
C VAL A 37 -5.97 10.24 4.40
N ARG A 38 -5.36 9.04 4.44
CA ARG A 38 -5.67 7.94 3.51
C ARG A 38 -7.13 7.52 3.61
N ALA A 39 -7.64 7.33 4.83
CA ALA A 39 -9.04 6.96 5.05
C ALA A 39 -10.01 8.04 4.53
N LYS A 40 -9.70 9.33 4.71
CA LYS A 40 -10.54 10.42 4.22
C LYS A 40 -10.51 10.54 2.70
N LEU A 41 -9.34 10.36 2.08
CA LEU A 41 -9.21 10.35 0.62
C LEU A 41 -10.04 9.22 -0.01
N LEU A 42 -9.95 8.01 0.54
CA LEU A 42 -10.75 6.87 0.10
C LEU A 42 -12.26 7.13 0.26
N GLN A 43 -12.68 7.70 1.39
CA GLN A 43 -14.09 8.10 1.60
C GLN A 43 -14.58 9.14 0.58
N LEU A 44 -13.70 10.03 0.11
CA LEU A 44 -14.02 11.04 -0.90
C LEU A 44 -13.90 10.50 -2.34
N GLY A 45 -13.50 9.24 -2.52
CA GLY A 45 -13.31 8.62 -3.84
C GLY A 45 -12.01 9.00 -4.54
N PHE A 46 -11.03 9.55 -3.81
CA PHE A 46 -9.71 9.87 -4.35
C PHE A 46 -8.71 8.76 -4.01
N ALA A 47 -8.03 8.24 -5.04
CA ALA A 47 -6.87 7.39 -4.88
C ALA A 47 -5.60 8.27 -4.89
N PRO A 48 -4.92 8.49 -3.75
CA PRO A 48 -3.64 9.20 -3.75
C PRO A 48 -2.62 8.45 -4.60
N ALA A 49 -1.60 9.17 -5.09
CA ALA A 49 -0.49 8.51 -5.76
C ALA A 49 0.14 7.48 -4.80
N PRO A 50 0.51 6.29 -5.31
CA PRO A 50 1.20 5.30 -4.49
C PRO A 50 2.47 5.96 -3.95
N ASP A 51 2.64 5.87 -2.64
CA ASP A 51 3.96 6.15 -2.06
C ASP A 51 4.91 5.13 -2.70
N VAL A 52 6.08 5.54 -3.17
CA VAL A 52 7.00 4.74 -4.01
C VAL A 52 7.53 3.47 -3.28
N ARG A 53 6.98 3.12 -2.12
CA ARG A 53 7.23 1.89 -1.35
C ARG A 53 5.98 1.07 -1.01
N ASP A 54 4.81 1.43 -1.52
CA ASP A 54 3.52 0.77 -1.24
C ASP A 54 2.99 0.19 -2.56
N GLY A 55 3.68 -0.84 -3.08
CA GLY A 55 3.43 -1.35 -4.42
C GLY A 55 4.24 -2.55 -4.91
N ASP A 56 4.84 -3.36 -4.03
CA ASP A 56 5.30 -4.72 -4.38
C ASP A 56 5.03 -5.69 -3.22
N ALA A 57 3.75 -5.82 -2.88
CA ALA A 57 3.26 -6.86 -1.97
C ALA A 57 1.89 -7.30 -2.46
N GLY A 58 1.88 -7.91 -3.65
CA GLY A 58 0.64 -8.17 -4.37
C GLY A 58 0.74 -9.17 -5.51
N GLU A 59 1.63 -10.16 -5.43
CA GLU A 59 1.35 -11.45 -6.09
C GLU A 59 1.42 -12.55 -5.02
N SER A 60 0.25 -12.83 -4.46
CA SER A 60 0.02 -13.91 -3.53
C SER A 60 -0.01 -15.24 -4.28
N ALA A 61 0.75 -16.20 -3.75
CA ALA A 61 0.44 -17.62 -3.67
C ALA A 61 0.07 -18.35 -4.98
N GLN A 62 1.06 -19.09 -5.52
CA GLN A 62 0.78 -20.45 -5.96
C GLN A 62 1.52 -21.43 -5.06
N ALA A 63 0.80 -21.87 -4.03
CA ALA A 63 1.04 -23.12 -3.35
C ALA A 63 0.92 -24.27 -4.37
N ALA A 64 2.05 -24.93 -4.65
CA ALA A 64 2.10 -26.35 -4.95
C ALA A 64 3.56 -26.79 -4.77
N ARG A 65 3.87 -27.36 -3.62
CA ARG A 65 4.85 -28.44 -3.60
C ARG A 65 4.17 -29.65 -4.22
N PRO A 66 4.67 -30.18 -5.34
CA PRO A 66 4.67 -31.62 -5.53
C PRO A 66 6.11 -32.11 -5.48
N ASP A 67 6.26 -33.27 -4.85
CA ASP A 67 7.39 -34.18 -4.94
C ASP A 67 8.75 -33.69 -4.40
N GLY A 68 9.33 -34.29 -3.38
CA GLY A 68 9.46 -35.74 -3.24
C GLY A 68 10.64 -36.23 -4.07
N GLU A 69 11.71 -36.62 -3.37
CA GLU A 69 12.52 -37.80 -3.75
C GLU A 69 13.55 -37.77 -4.89
N ARG A 70 13.99 -36.63 -5.44
CA ARG A 70 14.99 -36.66 -6.55
C ARG A 70 16.47 -36.49 -6.22
N GLU A 71 16.87 -36.38 -4.95
CA GLU A 71 18.29 -36.15 -4.61
C GLU A 71 18.97 -37.31 -3.84
N GLN A 72 18.26 -38.41 -3.55
CA GLN A 72 18.88 -39.56 -2.87
C GLN A 72 19.48 -40.61 -3.83
N GLU A 73 19.06 -40.64 -5.10
CA GLU A 73 19.59 -41.59 -6.10
C GLU A 73 20.97 -41.22 -6.66
N GLN A 74 21.43 -39.98 -6.48
CA GLN A 74 22.73 -39.53 -7.02
C GLN A 74 23.92 -39.82 -6.09
N ARG A 75 23.69 -40.39 -4.90
CA ARG A 75 24.76 -40.75 -3.95
C ARG A 75 25.09 -42.24 -3.90
N LEU A 76 24.30 -43.08 -4.58
CA LEU A 76 24.51 -44.53 -4.60
C LEU A 76 25.20 -45.03 -5.89
N HIS A 77 25.40 -44.17 -6.89
CA HIS A 77 26.00 -44.54 -8.19
C HIS A 77 27.51 -44.29 -8.31
N THR A 78 28.18 -43.92 -7.20
CA THR A 78 29.65 -43.83 -7.14
C THR A 78 30.18 -44.91 -6.20
N LEU A 79 30.12 -46.16 -6.67
CA LEU A 79 30.94 -47.29 -6.17
C LEU A 79 32.23 -47.36 -7.00
#